data_AF-A0A8S3IEI2-F1
#
_entry.id   AF-A0A8S3IEI2-F1
#
_cell.length_a   1.000
_cell.length_b   1.000
_cell.length_c   1.000
_cell.angle_alpha   90.00
_cell.angle_beta   90.00
_cell.angle_gamma   90.00
#
_symmetry.space_group_name_H-M   'P 1'
#
loop_
_entity.id
_entity.type
_entity.pdbx_description
1 polymer ?
#
loop_
_entity_poly.entity_id
_entity_poly.type
_entity_poly.pdbx_seq_one_letter_code
_entity_poly.pdbx_strand_id
1 'polypeptide(L)'
;FSRWHYNARFSTHDHYATSTNCPKSHGGGGWWYHSGIECAHTQLNGRFATHSDGLIPFNTGILWIGWKADRHYSFQRATMSIQSKSKHNRVPN
;
A
#
# COMPACT_ATOMS: atom_id res chain seq x y z
N PHE A 1 -11.16 -11.67 -3.53
CA PHE A 1 -9.95 -10.83 -3.36
C PHE A 1 -10.00 -9.66 -4.33
N SER A 2 -9.86 -8.44 -3.81
CA SER A 2 -9.94 -7.18 -4.58
C SER A 2 -8.77 -7.06 -5.58
N ARG A 3 -9.06 -6.67 -6.83
CA ARG A 3 -8.07 -6.43 -7.92
C ARG A 3 -7.63 -4.97 -8.00
N TRP A 4 -7.78 -4.21 -6.92
CA TRP A 4 -7.60 -2.75 -6.89
C TRP A 4 -6.27 -2.24 -7.45
N HIS A 5 -5.18 -2.95 -7.18
CA HIS A 5 -3.83 -2.58 -7.64
C HIS A 5 -3.40 -3.34 -8.90
N TYR A 6 -4.26 -4.18 -9.47
CA TYR A 6 -3.94 -4.99 -10.65
C TYR A 6 -3.76 -4.07 -11.86
N ASN A 7 -2.61 -4.21 -12.55
CA ASN A 7 -2.19 -3.37 -13.68
C ASN A 7 -2.05 -1.86 -13.38
N ALA A 8 -2.15 -1.44 -12.11
CA ALA A 8 -1.86 -0.07 -11.74
C ALA A 8 -0.39 0.26 -12.02
N ARG A 9 -0.13 1.48 -12.48
CA ARG A 9 1.24 1.94 -12.79
C ARG A 9 1.87 2.48 -11.52
N PHE A 10 3.15 2.16 -11.32
CA PHE A 10 3.90 2.69 -10.20
C PHE A 10 3.98 4.22 -10.30
N SER A 11 3.72 4.90 -9.19
CA SER A 11 3.69 6.36 -9.10
C SER A 11 4.45 6.86 -7.87
N THR A 12 5.15 7.96 -8.02
CA THR A 12 5.93 8.70 -7.01
C THR A 12 5.47 10.16 -6.95
N HIS A 13 5.95 10.91 -5.96
CA HIS A 13 5.57 12.31 -5.77
C HIS A 13 5.78 13.19 -7.02
N ASP A 14 6.83 12.91 -7.79
CA ASP A 14 7.26 13.63 -8.99
C ASP A 14 6.80 12.99 -10.31
N HIS A 15 6.41 11.70 -10.30
CA HIS A 15 5.94 11.00 -11.48
C HIS A 15 4.74 10.09 -11.15
N TYR A 16 3.54 10.54 -11.49
CA TYR A 16 2.30 9.82 -11.17
C TYR A 16 1.44 9.55 -12.40
N ALA A 17 0.81 8.36 -12.40
CA ALA A 17 -0.01 7.88 -13.50
C ALA A 17 -1.53 8.07 -13.28
N THR A 18 -1.90 8.62 -12.12
CA THR A 18 -3.27 8.89 -11.70
C THR A 18 -3.70 10.32 -12.06
N SER A 19 -5.00 10.61 -12.10
CA SER A 19 -5.50 11.97 -12.36
C SER A 19 -5.19 12.97 -11.23
N THR A 20 -4.97 12.46 -10.02
CA THR A 20 -4.52 13.21 -8.84
C THR A 20 -3.13 12.73 -8.41
N ASN A 21 -2.36 13.58 -7.72
CA ASN A 21 -1.07 13.17 -7.16
C ASN A 21 -1.29 12.37 -5.86
N CYS A 22 -1.72 11.12 -6.02
CA CYS A 22 -1.94 10.16 -4.94
C CYS A 22 -0.72 9.96 -4.03
N PRO A 23 0.52 9.82 -4.56
CA PRO A 23 1.71 9.72 -3.74
C PRO A 23 1.85 10.89 -2.75
N LYS A 24 1.52 12.12 -3.18
CA LYS A 24 1.60 13.31 -2.31
C LYS A 24 0.60 13.29 -1.16
N SER A 25 -0.63 12.82 -1.39
CA SER A 25 -1.70 12.85 -0.37
C SER A 25 -1.75 11.60 0.52
N HIS A 26 -1.14 10.49 0.09
CA HIS A 26 -1.23 9.19 0.77
C HIS A 26 0.13 8.79 1.35
N GLY A 27 0.70 9.60 2.24
CA GLY A 27 1.89 9.24 3.01
C GLY A 27 3.23 9.35 2.30
N GLY A 28 3.27 9.82 1.04
CA GLY A 28 4.52 10.14 0.33
C GLY A 28 5.23 8.95 -0.33
N GLY A 29 4.72 7.73 -0.13
CA GLY A 29 5.34 6.51 -0.65
C GLY A 29 5.15 6.30 -2.14
N GLY A 30 6.15 5.72 -2.80
CA GLY A 30 5.96 5.17 -4.15
C GLY A 30 5.07 3.93 -4.11
N TRP A 31 4.01 3.89 -4.91
CA TRP A 31 3.08 2.76 -4.92
C TRP A 31 2.35 2.59 -6.27
N TRP A 32 1.72 1.42 -6.45
CA TRP A 32 0.81 1.15 -7.57
C TRP A 32 -0.57 1.73 -7.28
N TYR A 33 -0.68 3.06 -7.31
CA TYR A 33 -1.93 3.77 -7.04
C TYR A 33 -2.98 3.54 -8.13
N HIS A 34 -4.25 3.40 -7.73
CA HIS A 34 -5.36 3.29 -8.65
C HIS A 34 -5.85 4.70 -9.05
N SER A 35 -6.29 4.84 -10.31
CA SER A 35 -6.90 6.08 -10.79
C SER A 35 -8.32 6.21 -10.25
N GLY A 36 -8.47 6.94 -9.15
CA GLY A 36 -9.77 7.18 -8.50
C GLY A 36 -9.65 8.16 -7.35
N ILE A 37 -10.79 8.50 -6.74
CA ILE A 37 -10.84 9.34 -5.53
C ILE A 37 -10.13 8.63 -4.37
N GLU A 38 -10.32 7.32 -4.28
CA GLU A 38 -9.54 6.46 -3.40
C GLU A 38 -8.27 6.03 -4.16
N CYS A 39 -7.10 6.39 -3.65
CA CYS A 39 -5.83 6.09 -4.32
C CYS A 39 -5.35 4.66 -4.07
N ALA A 40 -5.67 4.10 -2.90
CA ALA A 40 -5.22 2.78 -2.50
C ALA A 40 -6.17 2.11 -1.50
N HIS A 41 -6.27 0.78 -1.62
CA HIS A 41 -6.87 -0.11 -0.61
C HIS A 41 -5.81 -0.86 0.19
N THR A 42 -4.60 -0.94 -0.33
CA THR A 42 -3.42 -1.45 0.37
C THR A 42 -2.27 -0.56 -0.03
N GLN A 43 -1.46 -0.14 0.94
CA GLN A 43 -0.26 0.62 0.69
C GLN A 43 0.77 0.26 1.75
N LEU A 44 1.75 -0.56 1.36
CA LEU A 44 2.78 -1.03 2.30
C LEU A 44 3.99 -0.08 2.38
N ASN A 45 4.02 0.93 1.49
CA ASN A 45 5.02 1.99 1.45
C ASN A 45 4.50 3.32 2.03
N GLY A 46 3.44 3.29 2.85
CA GLY A 46 2.95 4.49 3.51
C GLY A 46 3.91 5.02 4.58
N ARG A 47 3.58 6.17 5.17
CA ARG A 47 4.30 6.75 6.29
C ARG A 47 4.33 5.73 7.44
N PHE A 48 5.54 5.42 7.90
CA PHE A 48 5.70 4.69 9.15
C PHE A 48 5.31 5.60 10.32
N ALA A 49 4.50 5.07 11.23
CA ALA A 49 4.07 5.77 12.43
C ALA A 49 4.48 5.00 13.67
N THR A 50 4.91 5.75 14.66
CA THR A 50 5.34 5.31 15.98
C THR A 50 4.23 5.58 16.99
N HIS A 51 4.34 4.98 18.18
CA HIS A 51 3.40 5.25 19.28
C HIS A 51 3.31 6.74 19.66
N SER A 52 4.37 7.52 19.42
CA SER A 52 4.37 8.97 19.65
C SER A 52 3.63 9.79 18.59
N ASP A 53 3.32 9.22 17.42
CA ASP A 53 2.61 9.94 16.36
C ASP A 53 1.10 10.09 16.64
N GLY A 54 0.56 9.38 17.64
CA GLY A 54 -0.87 9.36 17.95
C GLY A 54 -1.71 8.73 16.81
N LEU A 55 -2.87 9.33 16.51
CA LEU A 55 -3.70 8.91 15.38
C LEU A 55 -3.07 9.38 14.06
N ILE A 56 -2.92 8.43 13.14
CA ILE A 56 -2.25 8.69 11.86
C ILE A 56 -3.24 9.36 10.91
N PRO A 57 -2.82 10.35 10.11
CA PRO A 57 -3.70 10.96 9.13
C PRO A 57 -4.30 9.89 8.21
N PHE A 58 -5.58 10.05 7.90
CA PHE A 58 -6.36 9.11 7.10
C PHE A 58 -5.60 8.67 5.84
N ASN A 59 -5.45 7.37 5.62
CA ASN A 59 -4.79 6.76 4.46
C ASN A 59 -3.30 7.07 4.26
N THR A 60 -2.61 7.64 5.24
CA THR A 60 -1.19 7.96 5.08
C THR A 60 -0.26 6.87 5.59
N GLY A 61 -0.76 5.96 6.43
CA GLY A 61 0.03 4.89 7.06
C GLY A 61 0.33 3.68 6.16
N ILE A 62 1.04 2.71 6.72
CA ILE A 62 1.19 1.37 6.15
C ILE A 62 -0.14 0.64 6.35
N LEU A 63 -0.92 0.41 5.30
CA LEU A 63 -2.31 -0.05 5.43
C LEU A 63 -2.68 -1.22 4.51
N TRP A 64 -3.68 -2.00 4.93
CA TRP A 64 -4.28 -3.09 4.16
C TRP A 64 -5.76 -3.27 4.57
N ILE A 65 -6.65 -2.65 3.81
CA ILE A 65 -8.10 -2.57 4.11
C ILE A 65 -8.79 -3.93 4.07
N GLY A 66 -8.31 -4.83 3.22
CA GLY A 66 -8.79 -6.21 3.17
C GLY A 66 -8.61 -6.99 4.47
N TRP A 67 -7.73 -6.53 5.37
CA TRP A 67 -7.56 -7.11 6.71
C TRP A 67 -8.11 -6.19 7.81
N LYS A 68 -7.75 -4.90 7.78
CA LYS A 68 -8.23 -3.91 8.74
C LYS A 68 -8.76 -2.69 8.02
N ALA A 69 -10.08 -2.51 8.09
CA ALA A 69 -10.79 -1.45 7.35
C ALA A 69 -10.55 -0.03 7.89
N ASP A 70 -10.05 0.09 9.12
CA ASP A 70 -9.72 1.38 9.72
C ASP A 70 -8.51 2.02 9.02
N ARG A 71 -8.76 3.12 8.31
CA ARG A 71 -7.77 3.88 7.54
C ARG A 71 -6.92 4.84 8.39
N HIS A 72 -7.14 4.89 9.72
CA HIS A 72 -6.25 5.53 10.69
C HIS A 72 -5.26 4.53 11.31
N TYR A 73 -5.46 3.24 11.08
CA TYR A 73 -4.54 2.21 11.51
C TYR A 73 -3.35 2.10 10.55
N SER A 74 -2.15 1.95 11.12
CA SER A 74 -0.95 1.58 10.38
C SER A 74 -0.33 0.33 10.98
N PHE A 75 0.11 -0.57 10.11
CA PHE A 75 0.94 -1.69 10.52
C PHE A 75 2.29 -1.19 11.01
N GLN A 76 2.80 -1.85 12.06
CA GLN A 76 4.16 -1.63 12.57
C GLN A 76 5.22 -2.33 11.71
N ARG A 77 4.82 -3.31 10.91
CA ARG A 77 5.71 -4.08 10.05
C ARG A 77 4.95 -4.56 8.82
N ALA A 78 5.59 -4.43 7.67
CA ALA A 78 5.20 -5.07 6.43
C ALA A 78 6.42 -5.75 5.80
N THR A 79 6.19 -6.85 5.10
CA THR A 79 7.24 -7.52 4.33
C THR A 79 6.61 -8.02 3.03
N MET A 80 7.17 -7.58 1.91
CA MET A 80 6.79 -8.04 0.58
C MET A 80 7.89 -8.98 0.07
N SER A 81 7.53 -10.22 -0.21
CA SER A 81 8.47 -11.22 -0.71
C SER A 81 7.91 -11.86 -1.97
N ILE A 82 8.77 -12.15 -2.93
CA ILE A 82 8.42 -12.92 -4.13
C ILE A 82 9.13 -14.26 -4.07
N GLN A 83 8.43 -15.31 -4.52
CA GLN A 83 9.01 -16.63 -4.68
C GLN A 83 8.74 -17.11 -6.10
N SER A 84 9.72 -17.80 -6.70
CA SER A 84 9.48 -18.49 -7.98
C SER A 84 8.34 -19.50 -7.81
N LYS A 85 7.38 -19.50 -8.74
CA LYS A 85 6.27 -20.46 -8.76
C LYS A 85 6.77 -21.92 -8.69
N SER A 86 7.91 -22.22 -9.30
CA SER A 86 8.54 -23.55 -9.27
C SER A 86 8.96 -24.04 -7.88
N LYS A 87 9.20 -23.12 -6.93
CA LYS A 87 9.58 -23.44 -5.55
C LYS A 87 8.38 -23.55 -4.62
N HIS A 88 7.22 -23.01 -5.00
CA HIS A 88 6.01 -23.08 -4.19
C HIS A 88 5.34 -24.46 -4.27
N ASN A 89 5.40 -25.12 -5.43
CA ASN A 89 4.80 -26.44 -5.65
C ASN A 89 5.70 -27.61 -5.22
N ARG A 90 6.89 -27.34 -4.66
CA ARG A 90 7.69 -28.38 -4.02
C ARG A 90 7.09 -28.64 -2.64
N VAL A 91 6.25 -29.67 -2.56
CA VAL A 91 5.85 -30.27 -1.29
C VAL A 91 7.14 -30.64 -0.55
N PRO A 92 7.32 -30.25 0.72
CA PRO A 92 8.45 -30.71 1.50
C PRO A 92 8.40 -32.24 1.58
N ASN A 93 9.49 -32.92 1.21
CA ASN A 93 9.67 -34.34 1.51
C ASN A 93 9.79 -34.55 3.02
#